data_AF-A0A2A9PIP3-F1
#
_entry.id   AF-A0A2A9PIP3-F1
#
_cell.length_a   1.000
_cell.length_b   1.000
_cell.length_c   1.000
_cell.angle_alpha   90.00
_cell.angle_beta   90.00
_cell.angle_gamma   90.00
#
_symmetry.space_group_name_H-M   'P 1'
#
loop_
_entity.id
_entity.type
_entity.pdbx_description
1 polymer ?
#
loop_
_entity_poly.entity_id
_entity_poly.type
_entity_poly.pdbx_seq_one_letter_code
_entity_poly.pdbx_strand_id
1 'polypeptide(L)'
;MITIVQWWIHARAKGFNNATQIFPPLVHLVGNKRDIRQSCPGGTANCPGGLFHSCCVTVAEATATARSIRADRYVECSALTGEGMETVLDESAAEATRRVIARAMAKKNLCRHEG
;
A
#
# COMPACT_ATOMS: atom_id res chain seq x y z
N MET A 1 9.07 -1.89 17.48
CA MET A 1 8.40 -1.61 16.18
C MET A 1 7.15 -0.74 16.26
N ILE A 2 6.68 -0.30 17.45
CA ILE A 2 5.48 0.56 17.59
C ILE A 2 5.74 2.00 17.11
N THR A 3 6.96 2.51 17.29
CA THR A 3 7.30 3.91 16.99
C THR A 3 7.20 4.28 15.51
N ILE A 4 7.61 3.40 14.59
CA ILE A 4 7.61 3.73 13.15
C ILE A 4 6.21 3.66 12.53
N VAL A 5 5.38 2.70 12.94
CA VAL A 5 3.98 2.63 12.50
C VAL A 5 3.21 3.82 13.08
N GLN A 6 3.40 4.15 14.35
CA GLN A 6 2.79 5.33 14.97
C GLN A 6 3.19 6.63 14.24
N TRP A 7 4.48 6.78 13.95
CA TRP A 7 5.01 7.90 13.16
C TRP A 7 4.35 7.96 11.78
N TRP A 8 4.24 6.83 11.09
CA TRP A 8 3.60 6.75 9.78
C TRP A 8 2.13 7.15 9.83
N ILE A 9 1.37 6.65 10.82
CA ILE A 9 -0.04 7.03 10.99
C ILE A 9 -0.17 8.55 11.21
N HIS A 10 0.75 9.14 11.97
CA HIS A 10 0.80 10.60 12.14
C HIS A 10 1.13 11.32 10.84
N ALA A 11 2.16 10.88 10.12
CA ALA A 11 2.60 11.48 8.86
C ALA A 11 1.53 11.39 7.77
N ARG A 12 0.81 10.28 7.67
CA ARG A 12 -0.30 10.10 6.73
C ARG A 12 -1.45 11.07 7.00
N ALA A 13 -1.71 11.39 8.27
CA ALA A 13 -2.81 12.28 8.65
C ALA A 13 -2.45 13.77 8.57
N LYS A 14 -1.19 14.12 8.85
CA LYS A 14 -0.77 15.53 9.08
C LYS A 14 0.60 15.92 8.50
N GLY A 15 1.36 14.97 7.96
CA GLY A 15 2.77 15.14 7.62
C GLY A 15 3.06 15.51 6.17
N PHE A 16 2.18 15.15 5.23
CA PHE A 16 2.31 15.59 3.84
C PHE A 16 1.71 16.99 3.70
N ASN A 17 2.54 18.01 3.95
CA ASN A 17 2.27 19.45 3.82
C ASN A 17 0.78 19.85 3.66
N ASN A 18 0.19 20.40 4.72
CA ASN A 18 -1.20 20.91 4.72
C ASN A 18 -1.48 21.95 3.62
N ALA A 19 -0.44 22.60 3.07
CA ALA A 19 -0.59 23.55 1.97
C ALA A 19 -0.73 22.89 0.59
N THR A 20 -0.26 21.65 0.40
CA THR A 20 -0.27 20.98 -0.92
C THR A 20 -1.05 19.66 -0.95
N GLN A 21 -1.27 19.00 0.18
CA GLN A 21 -1.94 17.70 0.23
C GLN A 21 -3.06 17.67 1.28
N ILE A 22 -4.20 18.25 0.90
CA ILE A 22 -5.43 18.37 1.72
C ILE A 22 -6.24 17.05 1.73
N PHE A 23 -5.64 15.94 1.31
CA PHE A 23 -6.33 14.65 1.18
C PHE A 23 -5.42 13.50 1.59
N PRO A 24 -5.97 12.37 2.08
CA PRO A 24 -5.17 11.20 2.42
C PRO A 24 -4.43 10.66 1.19
N PRO A 25 -3.12 10.34 1.29
CA PRO A 25 -2.40 9.68 0.20
C PRO A 25 -3.04 8.31 -0.11
N LEU A 26 -3.01 7.92 -1.38
CA LEU A 26 -3.24 6.54 -1.81
C LEU A 26 -1.97 5.73 -1.52
N VAL A 27 -2.09 4.66 -0.75
CA VAL A 27 -0.95 3.86 -0.27
C VAL A 27 -1.20 2.41 -0.59
N HIS A 28 -0.36 1.81 -1.42
CA HIS A 28 -0.38 0.37 -1.68
C HIS A 28 0.86 -0.28 -1.07
N LEU A 29 0.67 -1.38 -0.31
CA LEU A 29 1.77 -2.23 0.11
C LEU A 29 2.06 -3.24 -1.01
N VAL A 30 3.31 -3.31 -1.48
CA VAL A 30 3.70 -4.19 -2.58
C VAL A 30 4.69 -5.25 -2.10
N GLY A 31 4.29 -6.51 -2.20
CA GLY A 31 5.17 -7.67 -1.99
C GLY A 31 5.93 -7.99 -3.28
N ASN A 32 7.19 -7.57 -3.36
CA ASN A 32 8.04 -7.83 -4.52
C ASN A 32 8.61 -9.26 -4.52
N LYS A 33 9.09 -9.69 -5.69
CA LYS A 33 9.80 -10.97 -5.88
C LYS A 33 8.98 -12.18 -5.45
N ARG A 34 7.66 -12.17 -5.71
CA ARG A 34 6.76 -13.27 -5.33
C ARG A 34 7.25 -14.65 -5.81
N ASP A 35 7.92 -14.67 -6.96
CA ASP A 35 8.51 -15.87 -7.57
C ASP A 35 9.46 -16.64 -6.62
N ILE A 36 10.23 -15.93 -5.78
CA ILE A 36 11.20 -16.60 -4.87
C ILE A 36 10.52 -17.28 -3.68
N ARG A 37 9.23 -17.02 -3.44
CA ARG A 37 8.50 -17.60 -2.30
C ARG A 37 8.37 -19.11 -2.42
N GLN A 38 8.26 -19.64 -3.65
CA GLN A 38 8.16 -21.08 -3.88
C GLN A 38 9.50 -21.80 -3.61
N SER A 39 10.62 -21.11 -3.86
CA SER A 39 11.97 -21.61 -3.64
C SER A 39 12.55 -21.18 -2.29
N CYS A 40 11.70 -20.78 -1.34
CA CYS A 40 12.15 -20.24 -0.07
C CYS A 40 12.76 -21.35 0.80
N PRO A 41 14.03 -21.22 1.23
CA PRO A 41 14.71 -22.28 1.99
C PRO A 41 14.00 -22.68 3.29
N GLY A 42 13.37 -21.72 3.98
CA GLY A 42 12.56 -21.95 5.18
C GLY A 42 11.07 -22.17 4.94
N GLY A 43 10.63 -22.15 3.67
CA GLY A 43 9.21 -22.16 3.30
C GLY A 43 8.43 -20.99 3.90
N THR A 44 7.11 -21.19 4.04
CA THR A 44 6.16 -20.22 4.64
C THR A 44 5.51 -20.73 5.92
N ALA A 45 5.69 -22.01 6.28
CA ALA A 45 4.88 -22.69 7.29
C ALA A 45 5.57 -22.87 8.66
N ASN A 46 6.91 -22.85 8.73
CA ASN A 46 7.67 -23.20 9.95
C ASN A 46 8.65 -22.11 10.36
N CYS A 47 8.19 -20.87 10.43
CA CYS A 47 9.02 -19.73 10.79
C CYS A 47 8.92 -19.43 12.28
N PRO A 48 9.98 -19.65 13.08
CA PRO A 48 10.00 -19.21 14.47
C PRO A 48 9.98 -17.68 14.45
N GLY A 49 8.93 -17.10 15.05
CA GLY A 49 8.49 -15.73 14.79
C GLY A 49 9.57 -14.65 14.78
N GLY A 50 9.41 -13.71 13.85
CA GLY A 50 9.79 -12.30 13.98
C GLY A 50 11.26 -11.91 13.96
N LEU A 51 12.22 -12.83 14.07
CA LEU A 51 13.63 -12.49 14.25
C LEU A 51 14.62 -13.19 13.31
N PHE A 52 14.19 -14.18 12.52
CA PHE A 52 15.08 -14.92 11.62
C PHE A 52 14.76 -14.66 10.15
N HIS A 53 15.77 -14.13 9.44
CA HIS A 53 15.76 -13.79 8.00
C HIS A 53 15.70 -15.00 7.05
N SER A 54 15.48 -16.21 7.56
CA SER A 54 15.48 -17.46 6.78
C SER A 54 14.15 -17.77 6.11
N CYS A 55 13.11 -16.99 6.42
CA CYS A 55 11.75 -17.23 5.98
C CYS A 55 11.23 -16.14 5.05
N CYS A 56 10.39 -16.54 4.10
CA CYS A 56 9.72 -15.62 3.21
C CYS A 56 8.44 -15.10 3.86
N VAL A 57 8.15 -13.82 3.61
CA VAL A 57 6.94 -13.17 4.12
C VAL A 57 5.71 -13.88 3.57
N THR A 58 4.84 -14.31 4.47
CA THR A 58 3.55 -14.92 4.12
C THR A 58 2.53 -13.86 3.70
N VAL A 59 1.52 -14.28 2.92
CA VAL A 59 0.39 -13.41 2.55
C VAL A 59 -0.30 -12.85 3.80
N ALA A 60 -0.44 -13.65 4.86
CA ALA A 60 -1.10 -13.26 6.10
C ALA A 60 -0.33 -12.16 6.85
N GLU A 61 1.00 -12.31 7.00
CA GLU A 61 1.86 -11.29 7.63
C GLU A 61 1.86 -9.99 6.84
N ALA A 62 1.97 -10.07 5.52
CA ALA A 62 1.95 -8.89 4.67
C ALA A 62 0.58 -8.21 4.70
N THR A 63 -0.52 -8.97 4.72
CA THR A 63 -1.88 -8.43 4.88
C THR A 63 -2.06 -7.76 6.24
N ALA A 64 -1.57 -8.37 7.32
CA ALA A 64 -1.58 -7.77 8.65
C ALA A 64 -0.78 -6.46 8.69
N THR A 65 0.37 -6.42 8.01
CA THR A 65 1.20 -5.23 7.87
C THR A 65 0.51 -4.14 7.06
N ALA A 66 -0.14 -4.48 5.94
CA ALA A 66 -0.93 -3.53 5.15
C ALA A 66 -2.03 -2.89 5.99
N ARG A 67 -2.72 -3.68 6.82
CA ARG A 67 -3.72 -3.19 7.77
C ARG A 67 -3.10 -2.29 8.83
N SER A 68 -1.95 -2.66 9.41
CA SER A 68 -1.30 -1.86 10.47
C SER A 68 -0.84 -0.49 9.98
N ILE A 69 -0.37 -0.38 8.74
CA ILE A 69 0.01 0.90 8.13
C ILE A 69 -1.16 1.62 7.46
N ARG A 70 -2.36 1.03 7.49
CA ARG A 70 -3.58 1.52 6.83
C ARG A 70 -3.36 1.81 5.34
N ALA A 71 -2.70 0.88 4.65
CA ALA A 71 -2.66 0.87 3.20
C ALA A 71 -4.07 0.65 2.63
N ASP A 72 -4.35 1.23 1.46
CA ASP A 72 -5.59 1.03 0.71
C ASP A 72 -5.66 -0.37 0.10
N ARG A 73 -4.50 -0.96 -0.22
CA ARG A 73 -4.40 -2.29 -0.81
C ARG A 73 -3.05 -2.97 -0.49
N TYR A 74 -3.08 -4.29 -0.47
CA TYR A 74 -1.89 -5.14 -0.56
C TYR A 74 -1.88 -5.86 -1.92
N VAL A 75 -0.76 -5.84 -2.63
CA VAL A 75 -0.58 -6.54 -3.91
C VAL A 75 0.77 -7.26 -3.91
N GLU A 76 0.85 -8.42 -4.53
CA GLU A 76 2.11 -9.13 -4.76
C GLU A 76 2.46 -9.13 -6.24
N CYS A 77 3.74 -8.97 -6.55
CA CYS A 77 4.22 -9.03 -7.92
C CYS A 77 5.60 -9.68 -8.03
N SER A 78 5.92 -10.08 -9.24
CA SER A 78 7.24 -10.51 -9.65
C SER A 78 7.62 -9.76 -10.91
N ALA A 79 8.54 -8.80 -10.79
CA ALA A 79 9.08 -8.11 -11.95
C ALA A 79 9.86 -9.05 -12.89
N LEU A 80 10.36 -10.19 -12.36
CA LEU A 80 11.08 -11.19 -13.15
C LEU A 80 10.15 -11.96 -14.09
N THR A 81 8.98 -12.38 -13.58
CA THR A 81 8.02 -13.19 -14.35
C THR A 81 6.91 -12.36 -15.00
N GLY A 82 6.77 -11.09 -14.62
CA GLY A 82 5.68 -10.21 -15.01
C GLY A 82 4.39 -10.40 -14.20
N GLU A 83 4.32 -11.43 -13.34
CA GLU A 83 3.12 -11.73 -12.55
C GLU A 83 2.74 -10.56 -11.63
N GLY A 84 1.49 -10.12 -11.68
CA GLY A 84 0.94 -9.06 -10.82
C GLY A 84 1.40 -7.65 -11.14
N MET A 85 2.20 -7.45 -12.20
CA MET A 85 2.74 -6.13 -12.54
C MET A 85 1.67 -5.17 -13.06
N GLU A 86 0.70 -5.66 -13.84
CA GLU A 86 -0.46 -4.91 -14.30
C GLU A 86 -1.28 -4.35 -13.13
N THR A 87 -1.59 -5.17 -12.13
CA THR A 87 -2.30 -4.72 -10.91
C THR A 87 -1.51 -3.68 -10.12
N VAL A 88 -0.17 -3.80 -10.06
CA VAL A 88 0.65 -2.81 -9.35
C VAL A 88 0.71 -1.48 -10.09
N LEU A 89 0.78 -1.48 -11.42
CA LEU A 89 0.90 -0.26 -12.22
C LEU A 89 -0.46 0.30 -12.64
N ASP A 90 -1.18 -0.44 -13.48
CA ASP A 90 -2.36 0.05 -14.20
C ASP A 90 -3.55 0.23 -13.25
N GLU A 91 -3.81 -0.73 -12.36
CA GLU A 91 -4.90 -0.56 -11.39
C GLU A 91 -4.60 0.54 -10.37
N SER A 92 -3.34 0.73 -9.98
CA SER A 92 -2.92 1.84 -9.11
C SER A 92 -3.07 3.19 -9.80
N ALA A 93 -2.68 3.29 -11.07
CA ALA A 93 -2.82 4.49 -11.87
C ALA A 93 -4.31 4.84 -12.08
N ALA A 94 -5.13 3.84 -12.39
CA ALA A 94 -6.58 4.00 -12.51
C ALA A 94 -7.21 4.49 -11.20
N GLU A 95 -6.83 3.92 -10.05
CA GLU A 95 -7.34 4.36 -8.75
C GLU A 95 -6.89 5.77 -8.38
N ALA A 96 -5.62 6.11 -8.60
CA ALA A 96 -5.12 7.47 -8.39
C ALA A 96 -5.91 8.47 -9.25
N THR A 97 -6.14 8.15 -10.52
CA THR A 97 -6.90 8.98 -11.46
C THR A 97 -8.35 9.15 -11.03
N ARG A 98 -9.02 8.07 -10.63
CA ARG A 98 -10.39 8.12 -10.10
C ARG A 98 -10.50 9.06 -8.91
N ARG A 99 -9.57 8.99 -7.95
CA ARG A 99 -9.55 9.87 -6.78
C ARG A 99 -9.34 11.34 -7.14
N VAL A 100 -8.49 11.63 -8.14
CA VAL A 100 -8.28 13.00 -8.63
C VAL A 100 -9.56 13.56 -9.26
N ILE A 101 -10.20 12.81 -10.15
CA ILE A 101 -11.44 13.21 -10.81
C ILE A 101 -12.56 13.44 -9.80
N ALA A 102 -12.75 12.50 -8.85
CA ALA A 102 -13.79 12.60 -7.82
C ALA A 102 -13.64 13.90 -6.99
N ARG A 103 -12.40 14.27 -6.63
CA ARG A 103 -12.14 15.52 -5.89
C ARG A 103 -12.39 16.76 -6.74
N ALA A 104 -11.98 16.76 -8.01
CA ALA A 104 -12.24 17.86 -8.93
C ALA A 104 -13.74 18.11 -9.12
N MET A 105 -14.53 17.03 -9.26
CA MET A 105 -15.99 17.09 -9.38
C MET A 105 -16.65 17.60 -8.09
N ALA A 106 -16.22 17.10 -6.92
CA ALA A 106 -16.74 17.58 -5.64
C ALA A 106 -16.48 19.07 -5.42
N LYS A 107 -15.29 19.56 -5.76
CA LYS A 107 -14.94 21.00 -5.70
C LYS A 107 -15.84 21.83 -6.63
N LYS A 108 -16.07 21.37 -7.85
CA LYS A 108 -16.94 22.06 -8.82
C LYS A 108 -18.38 22.18 -8.32
N ASN A 109 -18.91 21.12 -7.71
CA ASN A 109 -20.27 21.11 -7.17
C ASN A 109 -20.42 22.08 -5.99
N LEU A 110 -19.43 22.16 -5.12
CA LEU A 110 -19.44 23.11 -3.99
C LEU A 110 -19.54 24.56 -4.47
N CYS A 111 -18.71 24.96 -5.44
CA CYS A 111 -18.73 26.31 -6.01
C CYS A 111 -20.05 26.66 -6.73
N ARG A 112 -20.81 25.67 -7.18
CA ARG A 112 -22.09 25.87 -7.88
C ARG A 112 -23.27 26.12 -6.92
N HIS A 113 -23.15 25.72 -5.65
CA HIS A 113 -24.19 25.94 -4.64
C HIS A 113 -24.03 27.27 -3.88
N GLU A 114 -22.89 27.97 -4.04
CA GLU A 114 -22.59 29.24 -3.36
C GLU A 114 -22.88 30.50 -4.22
N GLY A 115 -23.42 30.33 -5.44
CA GLY A 115 -23.77 31.44 -6.35
C GLY A 115 -25.21 31.30 -6.86
#